data_AF-A0A2N3DUK1-F1
#
_entry.id   AF-A0A2N3DUK1-F1
#
_cell.length_a   1.000
_cell.length_b   1.000
_cell.length_c   1.000
_cell.angle_alpha   90.00
_cell.angle_beta   90.00
_cell.angle_gamma   90.00
#
_symmetry.space_group_name_H-M   'P 1'
#
loop_
_entity.id
_entity.type
_entity.pdbx_description
1 polymer ?
#
loop_
_entity_poly.entity_id
_entity_poly.type
_entity_poly.pdbx_seq_one_letter_code
_entity_poly.pdbx_strand_id
1 'polypeptide(L)'
;MSETTATSALDALLSTLRVEDGAATALIDEGWMQGRTAYGGISSAVALAATMALHPTETPLRYAQISFVGPVGGACTVRTR
;
A
#
# COMPACT_ATOMS: atom_id res chain seq x y z
N MET A 1 7.46 -7.41 29.76
CA MET A 1 7.25 -5.97 29.49
C MET A 1 6.72 -5.91 28.07
N SER A 2 5.40 -5.95 27.88
CA SER A 2 4.82 -5.91 26.53
C SER A 2 4.95 -4.49 26.01
N GLU A 3 5.73 -4.32 24.94
CA GLU A 3 5.90 -3.06 24.26
C GLU A 3 4.59 -2.78 23.49
N THR A 4 3.80 -1.82 23.97
CA THR A 4 2.64 -1.32 23.22
C THR A 4 3.18 -0.59 22.00
N THR A 5 3.27 -1.28 20.85
CA THR A 5 3.65 -0.66 19.59
C THR A 5 2.56 0.34 19.22
N ALA A 6 2.87 1.64 19.31
CA ALA A 6 1.94 2.67 18.85
C ALA A 6 1.69 2.46 17.36
N THR A 7 0.42 2.37 16.95
CA THR A 7 0.02 2.28 15.54
C THR A 7 0.55 3.49 14.79
N SER A 8 1.41 3.25 13.78
CA SER A 8 1.95 4.32 12.95
C SER A 8 0.93 4.83 11.94
N ALA A 9 1.19 5.99 11.34
CA ALA A 9 0.36 6.50 10.24
C ALA A 9 0.36 5.54 9.04
N LEU A 10 1.47 4.81 8.81
CA LEU A 10 1.54 3.80 7.77
C LEU A 10 0.64 2.60 8.10
N ASP A 11 0.63 2.14 9.35
CA ASP A 11 -0.25 1.06 9.79
C ASP A 11 -1.72 1.44 9.62
N ALA A 12 -2.07 2.68 9.96
CA ALA A 12 -3.42 3.21 9.76
C ALA A 12 -3.83 3.18 8.27
N LEU A 13 -2.94 3.60 7.37
CA LEU A 13 -3.18 3.52 5.92
C LEU A 13 -3.33 2.07 5.46
N LEU A 14 -2.41 1.18 5.83
CA LEU A 14 -2.46 -0.23 5.41
C LEU A 14 -3.68 -0.96 5.98
N SER A 15 -4.20 -0.52 7.14
CA SER A 15 -5.45 -1.03 7.69
C SER A 15 -6.68 -0.73 6.83
N THR A 16 -6.58 0.18 5.85
CA THR A 16 -7.64 0.46 4.87
C THR A 16 -7.66 -0.55 3.71
N LEU A 17 -6.63 -1.37 3.57
CA LEU A 17 -6.52 -2.35 2.50
C LEU A 17 -7.67 -3.37 2.57
N ARG A 18 -8.41 -3.54 1.48
CA ARG A 18 -9.46 -4.56 1.32
C ARG A 18 -9.18 -5.36 0.07
N VAL A 19 -9.42 -6.67 0.11
CA VAL A 19 -9.28 -7.57 -1.05
C VAL A 19 -10.65 -8.10 -1.40
N GLU A 20 -11.09 -7.83 -2.62
CA GLU A 20 -12.40 -8.22 -3.16
C GLU A 20 -12.23 -8.56 -4.65
N ASP A 21 -12.84 -9.65 -5.11
CA ASP A 21 -12.88 -10.08 -6.51
C ASP A 21 -11.51 -10.07 -7.24
N GLY A 22 -10.45 -10.52 -6.54
CA GLY A 22 -9.10 -10.59 -7.10
C GLY A 22 -8.40 -9.25 -7.31
N ALA A 23 -8.95 -8.16 -6.75
CA ALA A 23 -8.31 -6.86 -6.68
C ALA A 23 -8.19 -6.41 -5.22
N ALA A 24 -7.25 -5.51 -4.95
CA ALA A 24 -7.16 -4.85 -3.66
C ALA A 24 -7.49 -3.37 -3.80
N THR A 25 -8.14 -2.79 -2.80
CA THR A 25 -8.40 -1.35 -2.68
C THR A 25 -7.80 -0.81 -1.40
N ALA A 26 -7.33 0.44 -1.43
CA ALA A 26 -6.81 1.16 -0.27
C ALA A 26 -7.12 2.65 -0.38
N LEU A 27 -6.99 3.37 0.72
CA LEU A 27 -7.16 4.82 0.78
C LEU A 27 -5.82 5.48 1.13
N ILE A 28 -5.26 6.26 0.20
CA ILE A 28 -4.13 7.14 0.47
C ILE A 28 -4.68 8.51 0.84
N ASP A 29 -4.58 8.86 2.12
CA ASP A 29 -5.04 10.16 2.63
C ASP A 29 -4.16 11.33 2.17
N GLU A 30 -4.68 12.56 2.34
CA GLU A 30 -4.01 13.79 1.91
C GLU A 30 -2.67 14.04 2.62
N GLY A 31 -2.47 13.49 3.81
CA GLY A 31 -1.22 13.62 4.57
C GLY A 31 -0.03 12.96 3.88
N TRP A 32 -0.28 12.07 2.94
CA TRP A 32 0.76 11.42 2.12
C TRP A 32 0.99 12.10 0.76
N MET A 33 0.28 13.17 0.44
CA MET A 33 0.39 13.84 -0.86
C MET A 33 1.63 14.74 -0.92
N GLN A 34 2.39 14.63 -2.01
CA GLN A 34 3.49 15.52 -2.39
C GLN A 34 3.10 16.26 -3.69
N GLY A 35 2.43 17.41 -3.53
CA GLY A 35 1.86 18.14 -4.65
C GLY A 35 0.63 17.41 -5.21
N ARG A 36 0.69 16.94 -6.46
CA ARG A 36 -0.46 16.30 -7.14
C ARG A 36 -0.50 14.77 -7.03
N THR A 37 0.45 14.14 -6.34
CA THR A 37 0.55 12.69 -6.20
C THR A 37 1.04 12.31 -4.81
N ALA A 38 0.74 11.10 -4.36
CA ALA A 38 1.27 10.53 -3.13
C ALA A 38 2.81 10.45 -3.17
N TYR A 39 3.43 10.51 -2.00
CA TYR A 39 4.82 10.16 -1.82
C TYR A 39 5.07 8.75 -2.37
N GLY A 40 6.05 8.62 -3.27
CA GLY A 40 6.26 7.39 -4.05
C GLY A 40 6.44 6.13 -3.18
N GLY A 41 7.06 6.28 -2.00
CA GLY A 41 7.20 5.20 -1.02
C GLY A 41 5.86 4.65 -0.53
N ILE A 42 4.84 5.50 -0.37
CA ILE A 42 3.51 5.08 0.11
C ILE A 42 2.75 4.33 -0.96
N SER A 43 2.72 4.84 -2.20
CA SER A 43 2.14 4.09 -3.31
C SER A 43 2.84 2.75 -3.53
N SER A 44 4.15 2.68 -3.27
CA SER A 44 4.92 1.42 -3.34
C SER A 44 4.57 0.46 -2.21
N ALA A 45 4.41 0.96 -0.98
CA ALA A 45 3.99 0.17 0.17
C ALA A 45 2.57 -0.40 -0.01
N VAL A 46 1.63 0.39 -0.54
CA VAL A 46 0.28 -0.09 -0.89
C VAL A 46 0.34 -1.19 -1.95
N ALA A 47 1.12 -0.99 -3.02
CA ALA A 47 1.28 -2.00 -4.06
C ALA A 47 1.87 -3.31 -3.51
N LEU A 48 2.86 -3.22 -2.61
CA LEU A 48 3.44 -4.37 -1.95
C LEU A 48 2.43 -5.10 -1.05
N ALA A 49 1.78 -4.37 -0.14
CA ALA A 49 0.82 -4.95 0.80
C ALA A 49 -0.34 -5.63 0.07
N ALA A 50 -0.88 -4.98 -0.96
CA ALA A 50 -1.89 -5.54 -1.84
C ALA A 50 -1.40 -6.82 -2.55
N THR A 51 -0.19 -6.82 -3.09
CA THR A 51 0.37 -7.97 -3.78
C THR A 51 0.55 -9.15 -2.82
N MET A 52 1.04 -8.92 -1.60
CA MET A 52 1.17 -9.95 -0.58
C MET A 52 -0.17 -10.49 -0.08
N ALA A 53 -1.20 -9.63 -0.02
CA ALA A 53 -2.55 -10.05 0.34
C ALA A 53 -3.23 -10.87 -0.76
N LEU A 54 -3.03 -10.51 -2.03
CA LEU A 54 -3.54 -11.24 -3.19
C LEU A 54 -2.76 -12.53 -3.48
N HIS A 55 -1.47 -12.57 -3.14
CA HIS A 55 -0.57 -13.71 -3.35
C HIS A 55 0.20 -14.08 -2.08
N PRO A 56 -0.45 -14.72 -1.08
CA PRO A 56 0.21 -15.14 0.14
C PRO A 56 1.40 -16.07 -0.15
N THR A 57 2.56 -15.74 0.42
CA THR A 57 3.80 -16.50 0.23
C THR A 57 4.65 -16.48 1.50
N GLU A 58 5.36 -17.58 1.75
CA GLU A 58 6.36 -17.69 2.83
C GLU A 58 7.71 -17.09 2.40
N THR A 59 7.90 -16.80 1.12
CA THR A 59 9.16 -16.26 0.60
C THR A 59 9.14 -14.73 0.70
N PRO A 60 10.09 -14.11 1.41
CA PRO A 60 10.15 -12.66 1.52
C PRO A 60 10.48 -12.03 0.16
N LEU A 61 9.84 -10.90 -0.14
CA LEU A 61 10.17 -10.10 -1.30
C LEU A 61 11.59 -9.52 -1.16
N ARG A 62 12.45 -9.75 -2.16
CA ARG A 62 13.84 -9.27 -2.15
C ARG A 62 14.03 -7.95 -2.86
N TYR A 63 13.31 -7.75 -3.96
CA TYR A 63 13.38 -6.53 -4.75
C TYR A 63 12.03 -6.29 -5.44
N ALA A 64 11.73 -5.01 -5.68
CA ALA A 64 10.62 -4.60 -6.54
C ALA A 64 11.14 -3.49 -7.45
N GLN A 65 10.69 -3.47 -8.70
CA GLN A 65 10.86 -2.32 -9.57
C GLN A 65 9.51 -1.61 -9.70
N ILE A 66 9.49 -0.32 -9.34
CA ILE A 66 8.28 0.50 -9.39
C ILE A 66 8.47 1.58 -10.45
N SER A 67 7.53 1.68 -11.37
CA SER A 67 7.49 2.73 -12.39
C SER A 67 6.26 3.62 -12.17
N PHE A 68 6.49 4.91 -11.93
CA PHE A 68 5.43 5.89 -11.71
C PHE A 68 5.05 6.53 -13.06
N VAL A 69 3.86 6.22 -13.56
CA VAL A 69 3.39 6.66 -14.89
C VAL A 69 2.33 7.77 -14.84
N GLY A 70 1.82 8.09 -13.65
CA GLY A 70 0.81 9.12 -13.43
C GLY A 70 0.59 9.40 -11.95
N PRO A 71 -0.12 10.49 -11.62
CA PRO A 71 -0.43 10.83 -10.23
C PRO A 71 -1.38 9.81 -9.59
N VAL A 72 -1.17 9.51 -8.31
CA VAL A 72 -2.03 8.64 -7.49
C VAL A 72 -2.33 9.27 -6.14
N GLY A 73 -3.54 9.10 -5.62
CA GLY A 73 -3.99 9.60 -4.32
C GLY A 73 -5.47 9.24 -4.09
N GLY A 74 -5.95 9.35 -2.85
CA GLY A 74 -7.32 8.96 -2.50
C GLY A 74 -7.54 7.45 -2.62
N ALA A 75 -8.76 7.05 -3.02
CA ALA A 75 -9.09 5.65 -3.23
C ALA A 75 -8.33 5.08 -4.43
N CYS A 76 -7.53 4.05 -4.21
CA CYS A 76 -6.72 3.41 -5.23
C CYS A 76 -7.04 1.91 -5.32
N THR A 77 -6.79 1.33 -6.50
CA THR A 77 -6.98 -0.09 -6.77
C THR A 77 -5.67 -0.70 -7.25
N VAL A 78 -5.31 -1.84 -6.68
CA VAL A 78 -4.19 -2.67 -7.10
C VAL A 78 -4.73 -3.91 -7.78
N ARG A 79 -4.21 -4.20 -8.98
CA ARG A 79 -4.53 -5.39 -9.75
C ARG A 79 -3.24 -6.13 -10.05
N THR A 80 -3.22 -7.42 -9.75
CA THR A 80 -2.14 -8.32 -10.14
C THR A 80 -2.58 -9.11 -11.37
N ARG A 81 -1.63 -9.55 -12.18
CA ARG A 81 -1.85 -10.42 -13.34
C ARG A 81 -1.15 -11.75 -13.12
#